data_AF-A0A098GBE4-F1
#
_entry.id   AF-A0A098GBE4-F1
#
_cell.length_a   1.000
_cell.length_b   1.000
_cell.length_c   1.000
_cell.angle_alpha   90.00
_cell.angle_beta   90.00
_cell.angle_gamma   90.00
#
_symmetry.space_group_name_H-M   'P 1'
#
loop_
_entity.id
_entity.type
_entity.pdbx_description
1 polymer ?
#
loop_
_entity_poly.entity_id
_entity_poly.type
_entity_poly.pdbx_seq_one_letter_code
_entity_poly.pdbx_strand_id
1 'polypeptide(L)'
;MKKLLRFEVKQNLRRPSRIYVRSADDKSLYGSFRIDEPDLFDGWDNLSINQSVELKQFIQNLKAVNQHLNPSPTSALIDLRFRLPYEFIDVLEQIEIICDEQKVELNIFEPMVSSMIQQIKIAVGKLSGSSKEQALALLNQVNLAEYKKQDFSNQIKSIFSELQAVANRSEKLHHKAKTLFDKDKSYSPLAIKGMAGGETTPSKWLVACAVEVLLDEKSDILFKILTEDDVFMLWGKQLLDQGHNHKSIMHKIEAINKNELINKIKGYKK
;
A
#
# COMPACT_ATOMS: atom_id res chain seq x y z
N MET A 1 1.65 31.22 5.01
CA MET A 1 1.05 31.10 6.36
C MET A 1 2.13 31.25 7.45
N LYS A 2 1.82 31.88 8.59
CA LYS A 2 2.65 31.82 9.81
C LYS A 2 2.45 30.43 10.42
N LYS A 3 3.51 29.65 10.60
CA LYS A 3 3.44 28.40 11.39
C LYS A 3 2.77 28.68 12.73
N LEU A 4 1.86 27.83 13.19
CA LEU A 4 1.25 27.95 14.52
C LEU A 4 2.04 27.15 15.55
N LEU A 5 2.64 26.03 15.10
CA LEU A 5 3.42 25.14 15.93
C LEU A 5 4.89 25.06 15.53
N ARG A 6 5.73 24.79 16.53
CA ARG A 6 7.13 24.43 16.38
C ARG A 6 7.34 23.04 16.97
N PHE A 7 7.93 22.14 16.18
CA PHE A 7 8.25 20.78 16.60
C PHE A 7 9.75 20.69 16.91
N GLU A 8 10.10 20.47 18.18
CA GLU A 8 11.47 20.36 18.63
C GLU A 8 11.79 18.89 18.95
N VAL A 9 12.77 18.32 18.24
CA VAL A 9 13.18 16.92 18.43
C VAL A 9 14.36 16.88 19.40
N LYS A 10 14.16 16.22 20.54
CA LYS A 10 15.22 15.94 21.51
C LYS A 10 15.65 14.48 21.41
N GLN A 11 16.87 14.27 20.93
CA GLN A 11 17.45 12.94 20.82
C GLN A 11 17.86 12.40 22.19
N ASN A 12 17.77 11.09 22.36
CA ASN A 12 18.28 10.39 23.52
C ASN A 12 19.02 9.14 23.05
N LEU A 13 20.23 8.91 23.59
CA LEU A 13 21.07 7.78 23.17
C LEU A 13 20.53 6.42 23.64
N ARG A 14 19.67 6.41 24.67
CA ARG A 14 19.17 5.18 25.31
C ARG A 14 17.65 5.01 25.22
N ARG A 15 16.93 6.00 24.68
CA ARG A 15 15.47 6.01 24.57
C ARG A 15 15.06 6.61 23.23
N PRO A 16 13.87 6.28 22.70
CA PRO A 16 13.35 6.92 21.51
C PRO A 16 13.28 8.44 21.65
N SER A 17 13.60 9.15 20.57
CA SER A 17 13.58 10.61 20.53
C SER A 17 12.21 11.13 20.92
N ARG A 18 12.19 12.27 21.62
CA ARG A 18 10.95 12.93 22.05
C ARG A 18 10.74 14.19 21.23
N ILE A 19 9.52 14.39 20.76
CA ILE A 19 9.09 15.60 20.05
C ILE A 19 8.32 16.46 21.02
N TYR A 20 8.74 17.71 21.15
CA TYR A 20 8.05 18.74 21.94
C TYR A 20 7.26 19.64 21.00
N VAL A 21 5.99 19.86 21.32
CA VAL A 21 5.07 20.71 20.54
C VAL A 21 5.00 22.06 21.22
N ARG A 22 5.55 23.08 20.59
CA ARG A 22 5.67 24.45 21.14
C ARG A 22 4.93 25.45 20.29
N SER A 23 4.62 26.61 20.86
CA SER A 23 4.15 27.76 20.08
C SER A 23 5.20 28.19 19.07
N ALA A 24 4.76 28.78 17.95
CA ALA A 24 5.67 29.26 16.92
C ALA A 24 6.68 30.32 17.40
N ASP A 25 6.34 31.08 18.45
CA ASP A 25 7.21 32.05 19.11
C ASP A 25 8.04 31.46 20.27
N ASP A 26 8.01 30.14 20.44
CA ASP A 26 8.75 29.35 21.43
C ASP A 26 8.40 29.59 22.91
N LYS A 27 7.39 30.43 23.20
CA LYS A 27 7.03 30.81 24.57
C LYS A 27 6.25 29.76 25.33
N SER A 28 5.44 28.96 24.64
CA SER A 28 4.56 27.97 25.26
C SER A 28 4.95 26.56 24.83
N LEU A 29 4.98 25.64 25.79
CA LEU A 29 5.08 24.21 25.54
C LEU A 29 3.69 23.60 25.73
N TYR A 30 3.12 23.03 24.69
CA TYR A 30 1.79 22.43 24.72
C TYR A 30 1.81 20.97 25.21
N GLY A 31 2.90 20.26 24.93
CA GLY A 31 3.09 18.87 25.35
C GLY A 31 4.24 18.19 24.62
N SER A 32 4.31 16.86 24.71
CA SER A 32 5.31 16.05 24.02
C SER A 32 4.84 14.62 23.74
N PHE A 33 5.51 13.95 22.79
CA PHE A 33 5.31 12.54 22.52
C PHE A 33 6.62 11.88 22.09
N ARG A 34 6.70 10.55 22.19
CA ARG A 34 7.85 9.81 21.66
C ARG A 34 7.65 9.59 20.16
N ILE A 35 8.74 9.65 19.39
CA ILE A 35 8.70 9.52 17.93
C ILE A 35 8.12 8.18 17.45
N ASP A 36 8.23 7.13 18.26
CA ASP A 36 7.70 5.78 18.02
C ASP A 36 6.27 5.58 18.52
N GLU A 37 5.74 6.51 19.32
CA GLU A 37 4.37 6.48 19.87
C GLU A 37 3.70 7.85 19.69
N PRO A 38 3.53 8.34 18.43
CA PRO A 38 3.09 9.72 18.19
C PRO A 38 1.64 10.00 18.58
N ASP A 39 0.80 8.98 18.70
CA ASP A 39 -0.59 9.12 19.15
C ASP A 39 -0.71 9.42 20.66
N LEU A 40 0.37 9.21 21.42
CA LEU A 40 0.42 9.45 22.88
C LEU A 40 0.81 10.89 23.23
N PHE A 41 0.50 11.86 22.35
CA PHE A 41 0.68 13.27 22.69
C PHE A 41 -0.21 13.64 23.88
N ASP A 42 0.42 14.21 24.90
CA ASP A 42 -0.17 14.49 26.21
C ASP A 42 -0.84 15.88 26.32
N GLY A 43 -0.84 16.66 25.23
CA GLY A 43 -1.22 18.07 25.25
C GLY A 43 -2.40 18.45 24.35
N TRP A 44 -3.23 17.49 23.90
CA TRP A 44 -4.32 17.76 22.94
C TRP A 44 -5.28 18.84 23.42
N ASP A 45 -5.65 18.82 24.70
CA ASP A 45 -6.60 19.78 25.30
C ASP A 45 -6.05 21.22 25.36
N ASN A 46 -4.74 21.40 25.16
CA ASN A 46 -4.08 22.71 25.19
C ASN A 46 -4.03 23.38 23.80
N LEU A 47 -4.52 22.71 22.75
CA LEU A 47 -4.43 23.18 21.37
C LEU A 47 -5.77 23.73 20.88
N SER A 48 -5.72 24.86 20.17
CA SER A 48 -6.84 25.28 19.31
C SER A 48 -7.09 24.27 18.19
N ILE A 49 -8.25 24.36 17.54
CA ILE A 49 -8.62 23.48 16.41
C ILE A 49 -7.53 23.52 15.31
N ASN A 50 -7.11 24.71 14.88
CA ASN A 50 -6.10 24.85 13.83
C ASN A 50 -4.73 24.27 14.24
N GLN A 51 -4.35 24.44 15.51
CA GLN A 51 -3.11 23.82 16.03
C GLN A 51 -3.23 22.30 16.09
N SER A 52 -4.40 21.78 16.47
CA SER A 52 -4.68 20.34 16.48
C SER A 52 -4.61 19.75 15.08
N VAL A 53 -5.13 20.45 14.07
CA VAL A 53 -5.04 20.08 12.66
C VAL A 53 -3.57 20.09 12.19
N GLU A 54 -2.81 21.15 12.44
CA GLU A 54 -1.37 21.21 12.10
C GLU A 54 -0.58 20.06 12.76
N LEU A 55 -0.88 19.72 14.02
CA LEU A 55 -0.24 18.59 14.71
C LEU A 55 -0.66 17.23 14.12
N LYS A 56 -1.94 17.03 13.77
CA LYS A 56 -2.43 15.81 13.11
C LYS A 56 -1.70 15.57 11.79
N GLN A 57 -1.57 16.60 10.94
CA GLN A 57 -0.80 16.51 9.71
C GLN A 57 0.66 16.12 9.97
N PHE A 58 1.30 16.74 10.96
CA PHE A 58 2.67 16.41 11.32
C PHE A 58 2.82 14.94 11.76
N ILE A 59 1.90 14.44 12.60
CA ILE A 59 1.91 13.06 13.07
C ILE A 59 1.68 12.06 11.92
N GLN A 60 0.71 12.32 11.05
CA GLN A 60 0.42 11.45 9.90
C GLN A 60 1.62 11.34 8.97
N ASN A 61 2.27 12.46 8.70
CA ASN A 61 3.49 12.52 7.91
C ASN A 61 4.64 11.76 8.57
N LEU A 62 4.85 11.96 9.88
CA LEU A 62 5.84 11.22 10.66
C LEU A 62 5.60 9.71 10.57
N LYS A 63 4.34 9.26 10.70
CA LYS A 63 3.96 7.86 10.57
C LYS A 63 4.26 7.31 9.17
N ALA A 64 3.86 8.02 8.12
CA ALA A 64 4.11 7.61 6.74
C ALA A 64 5.61 7.48 6.45
N VAL A 65 6.41 8.47 6.84
CA VAL A 65 7.87 8.43 6.66
C VAL A 65 8.50 7.27 7.43
N ASN A 66 8.13 7.07 8.69
CA ASN A 66 8.69 5.97 9.49
C ASN A 66 8.28 4.59 8.94
N GLN A 67 7.02 4.42 8.54
CA GLN A 67 6.51 3.17 7.98
C GLN A 67 7.20 2.78 6.68
N HIS A 68 7.45 3.75 5.79
CA HIS A 68 7.92 3.45 4.45
C HIS A 68 9.42 3.62 4.23
N LEU A 69 10.07 4.56 4.95
CA LEU A 69 11.49 4.88 4.77
C LEU A 69 12.36 4.37 5.92
N ASN A 70 11.76 4.16 7.11
CA ASN A 70 12.43 3.71 8.33
C ASN A 70 13.78 4.43 8.55
N PRO A 71 13.77 5.77 8.67
CA PRO A 71 15.01 6.55 8.72
C PRO A 71 15.86 6.18 9.94
N SER A 72 17.18 6.24 9.81
CA SER A 72 18.08 5.94 10.92
C SER A 72 17.96 7.01 12.02
N PRO A 73 18.13 6.64 13.31
CA PRO A 73 18.04 7.59 14.43
C PRO A 73 19.04 8.75 14.36
N THR A 74 20.19 8.55 13.68
CA THR A 74 21.26 9.54 13.49
C THR A 74 21.00 10.53 12.36
N SER A 75 20.02 10.27 11.48
CA SER A 75 19.63 11.19 10.40
C SER A 75 18.77 12.38 10.87
N ALA A 76 18.65 12.56 12.19
CA ALA A 76 17.73 13.43 12.94
C ALA A 76 17.92 14.96 12.77
N LEU A 77 18.33 15.40 11.58
CA LEU A 77 18.05 16.72 11.00
C LEU A 77 16.84 16.65 10.05
N ILE A 78 15.92 15.70 10.26
CA ILE A 78 14.85 15.38 9.32
C ILE A 78 13.87 16.55 9.23
N ASP A 79 14.01 17.36 8.19
CA ASP A 79 12.93 18.21 7.72
C ASP A 79 11.85 17.28 7.17
N LEU A 80 10.99 16.77 8.06
CA LEU A 80 9.90 15.88 7.69
C LEU A 80 8.84 16.60 6.85
N ARG A 81 8.90 17.92 6.68
CA ARG A 81 7.82 18.69 6.05
C ARG A 81 7.78 18.46 4.55
N PHE A 82 6.64 18.01 4.05
CA PHE A 82 6.28 18.20 2.66
C PHE A 82 6.12 19.69 2.37
N ARG A 83 6.76 20.16 1.30
CA ARG A 83 6.60 21.54 0.83
C ARG A 83 5.49 21.56 -0.21
N LEU A 84 4.32 22.04 0.21
CA LEU A 84 3.15 22.22 -0.66
C LEU A 84 2.95 23.72 -0.95
N PRO A 85 2.31 24.08 -2.08
CA PRO A 85 1.91 25.45 -2.35
C PRO A 85 1.03 26.00 -1.22
N TYR A 86 1.24 27.26 -0.82
CA TYR A 86 0.50 27.87 0.29
C TYR A 86 -1.02 27.82 0.09
N GLU A 87 -1.48 28.14 -1.12
CA GLU A 87 -2.90 28.12 -1.48
C GLU A 87 -3.53 26.74 -1.29
N PHE A 88 -2.77 25.67 -1.56
CA PHE A 88 -3.23 24.30 -1.39
C PHE A 88 -3.27 23.89 0.08
N ILE A 89 -2.30 24.34 0.89
CA ILE A 89 -2.28 24.10 2.34
C ILE A 89 -3.51 24.74 3.00
N ASP A 90 -3.83 25.98 2.63
CA ASP A 90 -4.97 26.70 3.20
C ASP A 90 -6.30 25.97 2.90
N VAL A 91 -6.44 25.42 1.68
CA VAL A 91 -7.60 24.59 1.29
C VAL A 91 -7.62 23.27 2.06
N LEU A 92 -6.48 22.61 2.18
CA LEU A 92 -6.36 21.34 2.90
C LEU A 92 -6.74 21.51 4.38
N GLU A 93 -6.25 22.56 5.04
CA GLU A 93 -6.57 22.85 6.44
C GLU A 93 -8.08 23.06 6.62
N GLN A 94 -8.72 23.85 5.75
CA GLN A 94 -10.17 24.05 5.80
C GLN A 94 -10.95 22.75 5.60
N ILE A 95 -10.52 21.89 4.67
CA ILE A 95 -11.13 20.56 4.46
C ILE A 95 -10.92 19.68 5.70
N GLU A 96 -9.73 19.68 6.30
CA GLU A 96 -9.43 18.88 7.49
C GLU A 96 -10.24 19.32 8.71
N ILE A 97 -10.48 20.64 8.88
CA ILE A 97 -11.38 21.14 9.92
C ILE A 97 -12.79 20.59 9.72
N ILE A 98 -13.32 20.66 8.49
CA ILE A 98 -14.65 20.11 8.17
C ILE A 98 -14.69 18.60 8.42
N CYS A 99 -13.64 17.86 8.02
CA CYS A 99 -13.52 16.43 8.28
C CYS A 99 -13.50 16.13 9.77
N ASP A 100 -12.78 16.90 10.58
CA ASP A 100 -12.70 16.71 12.03
C ASP A 100 -14.05 16.92 12.72
N GLU A 101 -14.77 17.98 12.35
CA GLU A 101 -16.13 18.26 12.83
C GLU A 101 -17.10 17.10 12.53
N GLN A 102 -16.94 16.46 11.37
CA GLN A 102 -17.73 15.31 10.93
C GLN A 102 -17.15 13.95 11.37
N LYS A 103 -16.06 13.94 12.13
CA LYS A 103 -15.33 12.72 12.54
C LYS A 103 -14.90 11.83 11.36
N VAL A 104 -14.56 12.44 10.24
CA VAL A 104 -14.01 11.77 9.06
C VAL A 104 -12.49 11.83 9.12
N GLU A 105 -11.83 10.67 9.04
CA GLU A 105 -10.37 10.61 8.97
C GLU A 105 -9.88 10.97 7.56
N LEU A 106 -9.01 11.98 7.47
CA LEU A 106 -8.30 12.33 6.24
C LEU A 106 -6.80 12.17 6.49
N ASN A 107 -6.15 11.27 5.75
CA ASN A 107 -4.70 11.07 5.79
C ASN A 107 -4.14 11.11 4.36
N ILE A 108 -3.55 12.24 3.99
CA ILE A 108 -2.98 12.44 2.65
C ILE A 108 -1.52 11.96 2.54
N PHE A 109 -0.82 11.81 3.67
CA PHE A 109 0.63 11.60 3.65
C PHE A 109 1.03 10.17 3.31
N GLU A 110 0.28 9.18 3.81
CA GLU A 110 0.50 7.77 3.44
C GLU A 110 0.41 7.57 1.92
N PRO A 111 -0.70 7.96 1.24
CA PRO A 111 -0.82 7.72 -0.19
C PRO A 111 0.20 8.53 -1.00
N MET A 112 0.58 9.74 -0.54
CA MET A 112 1.65 10.52 -1.17
C MET A 112 3.01 9.80 -1.09
N VAL A 113 3.44 9.39 0.10
CA VAL A 113 4.72 8.70 0.30
C VAL A 113 4.77 7.38 -0.47
N SER A 114 3.70 6.59 -0.37
CA SER A 114 3.57 5.31 -1.08
C SER A 114 3.66 5.49 -2.60
N SER A 115 2.91 6.47 -3.15
CA SER A 115 2.93 6.78 -4.58
C SER A 115 4.29 7.26 -5.07
N MET A 116 4.96 8.15 -4.33
CA MET A 116 6.32 8.60 -4.67
C MET A 116 7.31 7.44 -4.73
N ILE A 117 7.31 6.56 -3.72
CA ILE A 117 8.17 5.37 -3.69
C ILE A 117 7.90 4.49 -4.90
N GLN A 118 6.63 4.28 -5.24
CA GLN A 118 6.25 3.45 -6.37
C GLN A 118 6.72 4.07 -7.70
N GLN A 119 6.56 5.38 -7.90
CA GLN A 119 7.05 6.06 -9.10
C GLN A 119 8.58 5.98 -9.22
N ILE A 120 9.30 6.15 -8.11
CA ILE A 120 10.76 5.98 -8.07
C ILE A 120 11.13 4.54 -8.47
N LYS A 121 10.47 3.53 -7.90
CA LYS A 121 10.73 2.11 -8.24
C LYS A 121 10.44 1.78 -9.70
N ILE A 122 9.35 2.31 -10.26
CA ILE A 122 9.01 2.16 -11.68
C ILE A 122 10.11 2.79 -12.55
N ALA A 123 10.56 4.00 -12.22
CA ALA A 123 11.61 4.68 -12.96
C ALA A 123 12.93 3.90 -12.92
N VAL A 124 13.34 3.42 -11.74
CA VAL A 124 14.54 2.59 -11.58
C VAL A 124 14.41 1.25 -12.31
N GLY A 125 13.22 0.65 -12.32
CA GLY A 125 12.93 -0.58 -13.05
C GLY A 125 13.19 -0.47 -14.57
N LYS A 126 13.02 0.72 -15.13
CA LYS A 126 13.27 1.04 -16.55
C LYS A 126 14.75 1.26 -16.89
N LEU A 127 15.63 1.40 -15.88
CA LEU A 127 17.07 1.54 -16.10
C LEU A 127 17.72 0.19 -16.44
N SER A 128 18.91 0.25 -17.05
CA SER A 128 19.73 -0.91 -17.42
C SER A 128 21.21 -0.67 -17.12
N GLY A 129 21.99 -1.75 -16.98
CA GLY A 129 23.44 -1.69 -16.77
C GLY A 129 23.86 -0.94 -15.50
N SER A 130 25.01 -0.27 -15.54
CA SER A 130 25.62 0.41 -14.40
C SER A 130 24.73 1.49 -13.77
N SER A 131 23.90 2.18 -14.56
CA SER A 131 22.97 3.19 -14.05
C SER A 131 21.87 2.57 -13.18
N LYS A 132 21.42 1.35 -13.50
CA LYS A 132 20.47 0.61 -12.65
C LYS A 132 21.12 0.20 -11.34
N GLU A 133 22.35 -0.31 -11.40
CA GLU A 133 23.11 -0.73 -10.21
C GLU A 133 23.34 0.43 -9.26
N GLN A 134 23.74 1.60 -9.77
CA GLN A 134 23.89 2.84 -8.99
C GLN A 134 22.56 3.26 -8.36
N ALA A 135 21.46 3.27 -9.12
CA ALA A 135 20.15 3.64 -8.59
C ALA A 135 19.64 2.67 -7.51
N LEU A 136 19.87 1.37 -7.68
CA LEU A 136 19.54 0.36 -6.66
C LEU A 136 20.40 0.54 -5.40
N ALA A 137 21.68 0.89 -5.53
CA ALA A 137 22.54 1.21 -4.39
C ALA A 137 22.01 2.42 -3.60
N LEU A 138 21.53 3.46 -4.28
CA LEU A 138 20.89 4.62 -3.63
C LEU A 138 19.59 4.23 -2.91
N LEU A 139 18.74 3.39 -3.52
CA LEU A 139 17.54 2.90 -2.85
C LEU A 139 17.86 2.03 -1.62
N ASN A 140 18.97 1.31 -1.61
CA ASN A 140 19.42 0.52 -0.44
C ASN A 140 19.74 1.42 0.75
N GLN A 141 20.31 2.60 0.52
CA GLN A 141 20.68 3.54 1.60
C GLN A 141 19.47 4.04 2.39
N VAL A 142 18.27 4.00 1.81
CA VAL A 142 17.02 4.46 2.42
C VAL A 142 16.01 3.33 2.62
N ASN A 143 16.48 2.07 2.70
CA ASN A 143 15.65 0.87 2.90
C ASN A 143 14.58 0.64 1.82
N LEU A 144 14.75 1.20 0.61
CA LEU A 144 13.80 1.09 -0.49
C LEU A 144 14.19 0.08 -1.57
N ALA A 145 15.42 -0.44 -1.54
CA ALA A 145 15.93 -1.37 -2.55
C ALA A 145 15.54 -2.82 -2.31
N GLU A 146 15.09 -3.19 -1.11
CA GLU A 146 14.33 -4.41 -0.99
C GLU A 146 13.07 -4.26 -1.83
N TYR A 147 13.06 -4.99 -2.94
CA TYR A 147 11.83 -5.48 -3.53
C TYR A 147 11.17 -6.37 -2.46
N LYS A 148 10.49 -5.77 -1.48
CA LYS A 148 9.46 -6.48 -0.73
C LYS A 148 8.46 -6.93 -1.78
N LYS A 149 8.64 -8.18 -2.19
CA LYS A 149 7.70 -8.91 -3.03
C LYS A 149 6.34 -8.66 -2.38
N GLN A 150 5.50 -7.93 -3.09
CA GLN A 150 4.18 -7.50 -2.59
C GLN A 150 3.52 -8.72 -1.93
N ASP A 151 3.26 -8.60 -0.63
CA ASP A 151 2.75 -9.71 0.16
C ASP A 151 1.24 -9.82 -0.08
N PHE A 152 0.86 -10.82 -0.85
CA PHE A 152 -0.53 -11.09 -1.19
C PHE A 152 -1.16 -12.16 -0.26
N SER A 153 -0.56 -12.45 0.90
CA SER A 153 -1.02 -13.55 1.76
C SER A 153 -2.49 -13.39 2.16
N ASN A 154 -2.95 -12.18 2.49
CA ASN A 154 -4.34 -11.93 2.88
C ASN A 154 -5.31 -12.02 1.69
N GLN A 155 -4.90 -11.49 0.54
CA GLN A 155 -5.64 -11.57 -0.72
C GLN A 155 -5.82 -13.02 -1.15
N ILE A 156 -4.75 -13.82 -1.06
CA ILE A 156 -4.76 -15.25 -1.34
C ILE A 156 -5.74 -15.97 -0.40
N LYS A 157 -5.66 -15.75 0.92
CA LYS A 157 -6.63 -16.34 1.87
C LYS A 157 -8.07 -15.99 1.50
N SER A 158 -8.33 -14.73 1.15
CA SER A 158 -9.66 -14.24 0.77
C SER A 158 -10.17 -14.91 -0.51
N ILE A 159 -9.33 -15.02 -1.54
CA ILE A 159 -9.63 -15.75 -2.78
C ILE A 159 -10.04 -17.19 -2.47
N PHE A 160 -9.25 -17.90 -1.67
CA PHE A 160 -9.52 -19.30 -1.34
C PHE A 160 -10.72 -19.47 -0.40
N SER A 161 -11.00 -18.48 0.45
CA SER A 161 -12.22 -18.42 1.27
C SER A 161 -13.46 -18.30 0.39
N GLU A 162 -13.48 -17.38 -0.56
CA GLU A 162 -14.61 -17.22 -1.48
C GLU A 162 -14.79 -18.43 -2.40
N LEU A 163 -13.69 -19.08 -2.77
CA LEU A 163 -13.71 -20.30 -3.55
C LEU A 163 -14.42 -21.45 -2.82
N GLN A 164 -14.43 -21.47 -1.48
CA GLN A 164 -15.19 -22.46 -0.69
C GLN A 164 -16.71 -22.35 -0.89
N ALA A 165 -17.20 -21.23 -1.42
CA ALA A 165 -18.60 -21.05 -1.72
C ALA A 165 -18.92 -21.32 -3.21
N VAL A 166 -17.97 -21.83 -4.00
CA VAL A 166 -18.17 -22.26 -5.39
C VAL A 166 -18.41 -23.77 -5.46
N ALA A 167 -19.50 -24.19 -6.11
CA ALA A 167 -19.80 -25.61 -6.34
C ALA A 167 -18.78 -26.25 -7.29
N ASN A 168 -18.42 -27.52 -7.03
CA ASN A 168 -17.44 -28.28 -7.82
C ASN A 168 -16.08 -27.56 -7.97
N ARG A 169 -15.66 -26.84 -6.92
CA ARG A 169 -14.43 -26.03 -6.91
C ARG A 169 -13.18 -26.84 -7.24
N SER A 170 -13.08 -28.09 -6.80
CA SER A 170 -11.93 -28.96 -7.05
C SER A 170 -11.80 -29.30 -8.53
N GLU A 171 -12.91 -29.66 -9.17
CA GLU A 171 -12.99 -29.97 -10.60
C GLU A 171 -12.73 -28.72 -11.45
N LYS A 172 -13.32 -27.58 -11.06
CA LYS A 172 -13.11 -26.29 -11.75
C LYS A 172 -11.65 -25.84 -11.67
N LEU A 173 -11.03 -25.93 -10.50
CA LEU A 173 -9.59 -25.63 -10.35
C LEU A 173 -8.73 -26.57 -11.19
N HIS A 174 -9.01 -27.87 -11.17
CA HIS A 174 -8.28 -28.85 -11.96
C HIS A 174 -8.39 -28.56 -13.46
N HIS A 175 -9.60 -28.24 -13.94
CA HIS A 175 -9.83 -27.85 -15.33
C HIS A 175 -9.01 -26.62 -15.71
N LYS A 176 -9.06 -25.54 -14.91
CA LYS A 176 -8.28 -24.32 -15.16
C LYS A 176 -6.77 -24.57 -15.10
N ALA A 177 -6.30 -25.40 -14.18
CA ALA A 177 -4.90 -25.78 -14.07
C ALA A 177 -4.39 -26.45 -15.36
N LYS A 178 -5.20 -27.36 -15.92
CA LYS A 178 -4.90 -28.05 -17.17
C LYS A 178 -4.96 -27.11 -18.38
N THR A 179 -6.02 -26.31 -18.51
CA THR A 179 -6.22 -25.47 -19.69
C THR A 179 -5.32 -24.23 -19.74
N LEU A 180 -5.00 -23.63 -18.58
CA LEU A 180 -4.24 -22.38 -18.53
C LEU A 180 -2.74 -22.58 -18.29
N PHE A 181 -2.34 -23.66 -17.62
CA PHE A 181 -0.95 -23.84 -17.19
C PHE A 181 -0.37 -25.21 -17.51
N ASP A 182 -1.12 -26.05 -18.24
CA ASP A 182 -0.75 -27.44 -18.56
C ASP A 182 -0.33 -28.22 -17.30
N LYS A 183 -1.08 -28.02 -16.20
CA LYS A 183 -0.87 -28.71 -14.93
C LYS A 183 -1.97 -29.73 -14.69
N ASP A 184 -1.61 -31.00 -14.79
CA ASP A 184 -2.47 -32.11 -14.40
C ASP A 184 -2.44 -32.33 -12.88
N LYS A 185 -2.95 -31.33 -12.14
CA LYS A 185 -3.01 -31.35 -10.67
C LYS A 185 -4.43 -31.07 -10.19
N SER A 186 -4.90 -31.89 -9.26
CA SER A 186 -6.18 -31.70 -8.58
C SER A 186 -5.94 -31.45 -7.09
N TYR A 187 -6.83 -30.69 -6.46
CA TYR A 187 -6.75 -30.33 -5.05
C TYR A 187 -8.04 -30.72 -4.36
N SER A 188 -7.93 -31.49 -3.27
CA SER A 188 -9.09 -31.90 -2.48
C SER A 188 -9.75 -30.70 -1.79
N PRO A 189 -11.05 -30.78 -1.45
CA PRO A 189 -11.73 -29.71 -0.71
C PRO A 189 -11.01 -29.33 0.60
N LEU A 190 -10.39 -30.30 1.28
CA LEU A 190 -9.61 -30.07 2.50
C LEU A 190 -8.34 -29.24 2.23
N ALA A 191 -7.61 -29.53 1.15
CA ALA A 191 -6.42 -28.76 0.78
C ALA A 191 -6.78 -27.30 0.45
N ILE A 192 -7.89 -27.09 -0.28
CA ILE A 192 -8.41 -25.75 -0.58
C ILE A 192 -8.80 -25.03 0.73
N LYS A 193 -9.35 -25.75 1.71
CA LYS A 193 -9.71 -25.19 3.03
C LYS A 193 -8.47 -24.76 3.81
N GLY A 194 -7.41 -25.55 3.79
CA GLY A 194 -6.12 -25.19 4.39
C GLY A 194 -5.52 -23.92 3.76
N MET A 195 -5.65 -23.75 2.45
CA MET A 195 -5.22 -22.51 1.76
C MET A 195 -6.07 -21.29 2.18
N ALA A 196 -7.37 -21.46 2.38
CA ALA A 196 -8.25 -20.40 2.88
C ALA A 196 -7.89 -19.97 4.32
N GLY A 197 -7.49 -20.92 5.17
CA GLY A 197 -6.99 -20.64 6.52
C GLY A 197 -5.57 -20.05 6.56
N GLY A 198 -4.82 -20.14 5.45
CA GLY A 198 -3.41 -19.77 5.40
C GLY A 198 -2.47 -20.81 6.00
N GLU A 199 -2.94 -22.04 6.19
CA GLU A 199 -2.13 -23.17 6.67
C GLU A 199 -1.12 -23.63 5.60
N THR A 200 -1.46 -23.40 4.33
CA THR A 200 -0.61 -23.74 3.18
C THR A 200 -0.56 -22.59 2.19
N THR A 201 0.63 -22.35 1.62
CA THR A 201 0.84 -21.30 0.62
C THR A 201 0.69 -21.87 -0.79
N PRO A 202 -0.37 -21.49 -1.54
CA PRO A 202 -0.55 -21.96 -2.91
C PRO A 202 0.49 -21.37 -3.87
N SER A 203 0.85 -22.14 -4.90
CA SER A 203 1.70 -21.65 -5.99
C SER A 203 0.99 -20.59 -6.83
N LYS A 204 1.75 -19.65 -7.41
CA LYS A 204 1.19 -18.52 -8.18
C LYS A 204 0.20 -18.92 -9.29
N TRP A 205 0.51 -19.97 -10.06
CA TRP A 205 -0.38 -20.45 -11.13
C TRP A 205 -1.71 -20.98 -10.56
N LEU A 206 -1.70 -21.56 -9.37
CA LEU A 206 -2.91 -22.06 -8.70
C LEU A 206 -3.77 -20.90 -8.20
N VAL A 207 -3.13 -19.85 -7.67
CA VAL A 207 -3.82 -18.60 -7.32
C VAL A 207 -4.49 -18.00 -8.56
N ALA A 208 -3.78 -17.93 -9.69
CA ALA A 208 -4.35 -17.44 -10.94
C ALA A 208 -5.55 -18.29 -11.40
N CYS A 209 -5.49 -19.62 -11.25
CA CYS A 209 -6.64 -20.50 -11.52
C CYS A 209 -7.82 -20.21 -10.59
N ALA A 210 -7.58 -19.96 -9.31
CA ALA A 210 -8.64 -19.61 -8.36
C ALA A 210 -9.31 -18.28 -8.70
N VAL A 211 -8.53 -17.26 -9.05
CA VAL A 211 -9.04 -15.97 -9.53
C VAL A 211 -9.84 -16.15 -10.82
N GLU A 212 -9.36 -16.96 -11.76
CA GLU A 212 -10.10 -17.27 -13.00
C GLU A 212 -11.47 -17.92 -12.71
N VAL A 213 -11.54 -18.88 -11.78
CA VAL A 213 -12.82 -19.49 -11.38
C VAL A 213 -13.75 -18.44 -10.75
N LEU A 214 -13.23 -17.54 -9.93
CA LEU A 214 -14.02 -16.47 -9.33
C LEU A 214 -14.47 -15.43 -10.36
N LEU A 215 -13.68 -15.13 -11.39
CA LEU A 215 -14.11 -14.30 -12.51
C LEU A 215 -15.30 -14.93 -13.26
N ASP A 216 -15.29 -16.26 -13.43
CA ASP A 216 -16.38 -16.99 -14.09
C ASP A 216 -17.67 -17.01 -13.28
N GLU A 217 -17.58 -17.13 -11.96
CA GLU A 217 -18.72 -17.50 -11.11
C GLU A 217 -19.19 -16.37 -10.20
N LYS A 218 -18.28 -15.48 -9.79
CA LYS A 218 -18.46 -14.52 -8.69
C LYS A 218 -17.64 -13.24 -8.90
N SER A 219 -17.62 -12.72 -10.13
CA SER A 219 -16.82 -11.54 -10.49
C SER A 219 -17.10 -10.33 -9.57
N ASP A 220 -18.36 -10.06 -9.24
CA ASP A 220 -18.74 -8.96 -8.36
C ASP A 220 -18.13 -9.08 -6.95
N ILE A 221 -18.05 -10.30 -6.42
CA ILE A 221 -17.48 -10.56 -5.09
C ILE A 221 -15.95 -10.45 -5.15
N LEU A 222 -15.34 -10.97 -6.22
CA LEU A 222 -13.90 -10.88 -6.43
C LEU A 222 -13.41 -9.42 -6.35
N PHE A 223 -14.11 -8.50 -7.00
CA PHE A 223 -13.75 -7.08 -6.98
C PHE A 223 -14.21 -6.32 -5.72
N LYS A 224 -14.92 -6.98 -4.79
CA LYS A 224 -15.11 -6.46 -3.42
C LYS A 224 -13.94 -6.82 -2.50
N ILE A 225 -13.29 -7.96 -2.74
CA ILE A 225 -12.18 -8.45 -1.90
C ILE A 225 -10.79 -8.12 -2.47
N LEU A 226 -10.70 -7.77 -3.75
CA LEU A 226 -9.45 -7.43 -4.44
C LEU A 226 -9.57 -6.12 -5.22
N THR A 227 -8.46 -5.38 -5.29
CA THR A 227 -8.32 -4.24 -6.20
C THR A 227 -8.03 -4.69 -7.64
N GLU A 228 -8.14 -3.78 -8.60
CA GLU A 228 -7.73 -4.02 -9.99
C GLU A 228 -6.22 -4.34 -10.11
N ASP A 229 -5.38 -3.77 -9.23
CA ASP A 229 -3.96 -4.11 -9.15
C ASP A 229 -3.73 -5.54 -8.64
N ASP A 230 -4.44 -5.94 -7.58
CA ASP A 230 -4.33 -7.30 -7.04
C ASP A 230 -4.72 -8.34 -8.10
N VAL A 231 -5.83 -8.11 -8.80
CA VAL A 231 -6.30 -9.00 -9.89
C VAL A 231 -5.28 -9.04 -11.03
N PHE A 232 -4.68 -7.90 -11.40
CA PHE A 232 -3.61 -7.90 -12.38
C PHE A 232 -2.41 -8.74 -11.90
N MET A 233 -1.93 -8.54 -10.68
CA MET A 233 -0.72 -9.19 -10.17
C MET A 233 -0.89 -10.70 -9.92
N LEU A 234 -2.06 -11.10 -9.40
CA LEU A 234 -2.38 -12.48 -9.02
C LEU A 234 -2.91 -13.32 -10.17
N TRP A 235 -3.44 -12.70 -11.23
CA TRP A 235 -4.03 -13.40 -12.38
C TRP A 235 -3.47 -12.92 -13.72
N GLY A 236 -3.74 -11.67 -14.11
CA GLY A 236 -3.44 -11.17 -15.46
C GLY A 236 -1.96 -11.32 -15.83
N LYS A 237 -1.07 -10.88 -14.94
CA LYS A 237 0.39 -11.03 -15.08
C LYS A 237 0.81 -12.49 -15.16
N GLN A 238 0.20 -13.38 -14.37
CA GLN A 238 0.57 -14.81 -14.38
C GLN A 238 0.24 -15.47 -15.73
N LEU A 239 -0.89 -15.11 -16.33
CA LEU A 239 -1.26 -15.59 -17.68
C LEU A 239 -0.32 -15.02 -18.74
N LEU A 240 -0.06 -13.72 -18.71
CA LEU A 240 0.83 -13.07 -19.67
C LEU A 240 2.27 -13.60 -19.59
N ASP A 241 2.78 -13.87 -18.39
CA ASP A 241 4.10 -14.49 -18.16
C ASP A 241 4.20 -15.87 -18.84
N GLN A 242 3.10 -16.62 -18.88
CA GLN A 242 2.98 -17.93 -19.53
C GLN A 242 2.68 -17.84 -21.04
N GLY A 243 2.66 -16.63 -21.62
CA GLY A 243 2.49 -16.43 -23.06
C GLY A 243 1.04 -16.46 -23.55
N HIS A 244 0.06 -16.34 -22.64
CA HIS A 244 -1.33 -16.16 -23.05
C HIS A 244 -1.52 -14.85 -23.82
N ASN A 245 -2.44 -14.86 -24.77
CA ASN A 245 -2.68 -13.72 -25.64
C ASN A 245 -3.37 -12.57 -24.90
N HIS A 246 -2.85 -11.35 -25.04
CA HIS A 246 -3.46 -10.14 -24.44
C HIS A 246 -4.94 -9.97 -24.80
N LYS A 247 -5.33 -10.23 -26.05
CA LYS A 247 -6.72 -10.07 -26.52
C LYS A 247 -7.67 -11.04 -25.82
N SER A 248 -7.26 -12.30 -25.60
CA SER A 248 -8.14 -13.27 -24.93
C SER A 248 -8.33 -12.93 -23.46
N ILE A 249 -7.29 -12.44 -22.78
CA ILE A 249 -7.38 -11.98 -21.40
C ILE A 249 -8.26 -10.73 -21.31
N MET A 250 -8.10 -9.76 -22.21
CA MET A 250 -8.93 -8.54 -22.23
C MET A 250 -10.41 -8.84 -22.48
N HIS A 251 -10.73 -9.69 -23.46
CA HIS A 251 -12.11 -10.07 -23.75
C HIS A 251 -12.83 -10.66 -22.53
N LYS A 252 -12.09 -11.29 -21.62
CA LYS A 252 -12.64 -11.85 -20.37
C LYS A 252 -13.16 -10.78 -19.40
N ILE A 253 -12.52 -9.62 -19.38
CA ILE A 253 -12.77 -8.55 -18.42
C ILE A 253 -13.45 -7.33 -19.05
N GLU A 254 -13.63 -7.29 -20.37
CA GLU A 254 -14.31 -6.21 -21.09
C GLU A 254 -15.73 -5.97 -20.56
N ALA A 255 -16.47 -7.04 -20.24
CA ALA A 255 -17.82 -6.93 -19.68
C ALA A 255 -17.87 -6.41 -18.23
N ILE A 256 -16.74 -6.41 -17.53
CA ILE A 256 -16.64 -6.07 -16.10
C ILE A 256 -16.37 -4.56 -15.91
N ASN A 257 -16.06 -3.83 -16.99
CA ASN A 257 -15.81 -2.38 -17.00
C ASN A 257 -14.75 -1.90 -15.97
N LYS A 258 -13.63 -2.63 -15.91
CA LYS A 258 -12.48 -2.36 -15.03
C LYS A 258 -11.32 -1.78 -15.84
N ASN A 259 -11.38 -0.46 -16.05
CA ASN A 259 -10.52 0.27 -16.98
C ASN A 259 -9.04 0.26 -16.57
N GLU A 260 -8.72 0.25 -15.27
CA GLU A 260 -7.33 0.23 -14.81
C GLU A 260 -6.69 -1.13 -15.11
N LEU A 261 -7.40 -2.22 -14.84
CA LEU A 261 -6.98 -3.59 -15.14
C LEU A 261 -6.76 -3.78 -16.65
N ILE A 262 -7.68 -3.29 -17.48
CA ILE A 262 -7.53 -3.33 -18.95
C ILE A 262 -6.27 -2.58 -19.39
N ASN A 263 -6.02 -1.39 -18.86
CA ASN A 263 -4.85 -0.59 -19.18
C ASN A 263 -3.54 -1.29 -18.77
N LYS A 264 -3.53 -1.95 -17.60
CA LYS A 264 -2.37 -2.72 -17.14
C LYS A 264 -2.07 -3.92 -18.04
N ILE A 265 -3.09 -4.64 -18.48
CA ILE A 265 -2.92 -5.75 -19.44
C ILE A 265 -2.38 -5.22 -20.76
N LYS A 266 -2.96 -4.16 -21.33
CA LYS A 266 -2.48 -3.53 -22.58
C LYS A 266 -1.03 -3.05 -22.48
N GLY A 267 -0.66 -2.47 -21.34
CA GLY A 267 0.68 -1.93 -21.10
C GLY A 267 1.75 -3.00 -20.81
N TYR A 268 1.36 -4.27 -20.60
CA TYR A 268 2.29 -5.32 -20.22
C TYR A 268 3.18 -5.74 -21.39
N LYS A 269 4.49 -5.55 -21.22
CA LYS A 269 5.54 -6.04 -22.10
C LYS A 269 6.39 -7.02 -21.31
N LYS A 270 6.57 -8.24 -21.84
CA LYS A 270 7.41 -9.28 -21.26
C LYS A 270 8.87 -8.93 -21.37
#